data_AF-A0AAV2H1V3-F1
#
_entry.id   AF-A0AAV2H1V3-F1
#
_cell.length_a   1.000
_cell.length_b   1.000
_cell.length_c   1.000
_cell.angle_alpha   90.00
_cell.angle_beta   90.00
_cell.angle_gamma   90.00
#
_symmetry.space_group_name_H-M   'P 1'
#
loop_
_entity.id
_entity.type
_entity.pdbx_description
1 polymer ?
#
loop_
_entity_poly.entity_id
_entity_poly.type
_entity_poly.pdbx_seq_one_letter_code
_entity_poly.pdbx_strand_id
1 'polypeptide(L)'
;QIKSAERYLKRLEFHLSKLDELHDCYMLNQQLREGAKNMARAYSATSSQSRKDSIANVKYGYKECSQTMCAIEAQLENMLGTFSCRLKGIAGFARLVPGDVFEVVIKHGSQKWKTKGRIEKNNGQRWDSPEYTFKCLVGETLSIKASEVRAFKSVLLGQKNCEICHPSTHDSTSQGLFSANPQLLTVSVNVHGSLKLSIVITWK
;
A
#
# COMPACT_ATOMS: atom_id res chain seq x y z
N GLN A 1 -8.62 35.16 5.46
CA GLN A 1 -7.61 34.08 5.47
C GLN A 1 -7.59 33.32 6.80
N ILE A 2 -7.60 33.99 7.96
CA ILE A 2 -7.65 33.31 9.28
C ILE A 2 -8.95 32.48 9.46
N LYS A 3 -10.13 33.09 9.25
CA LYS A 3 -11.43 32.39 9.37
C LYS A 3 -11.58 31.16 8.44
N SER A 4 -10.95 31.17 7.27
CA SER A 4 -10.97 30.02 6.36
C SER A 4 -10.04 28.90 6.85
N ALA A 5 -8.89 29.23 7.43
CA ALA A 5 -7.99 28.25 8.04
C ALA A 5 -8.64 27.61 9.28
N GLU A 6 -9.33 28.38 10.13
CA GLU A 6 -10.06 27.86 11.29
C GLU A 6 -11.18 26.88 10.88
N ARG A 7 -11.94 27.20 9.82
CA ARG A 7 -12.95 26.27 9.29
C ARG A 7 -12.32 25.00 8.74
N TYR A 8 -11.14 25.11 8.11
CA TYR A 8 -10.42 23.95 7.61
C TYR A 8 -9.93 23.05 8.75
N LEU A 9 -9.37 23.65 9.81
CA LEU A 9 -8.96 22.92 11.02
C LEU A 9 -10.12 22.14 11.63
N LYS A 10 -11.28 22.78 11.82
CA LYS A 10 -12.48 22.10 12.34
C LYS A 10 -12.93 20.92 11.47
N ARG A 11 -12.75 21.00 10.15
CA ARG A 11 -13.06 19.90 9.24
C ARG A 11 -12.06 18.75 9.40
N LEU A 12 -10.77 19.04 9.59
CA LEU A 12 -9.76 18.03 9.86
C LEU A 12 -10.00 17.33 11.20
N GLU A 13 -10.35 18.07 12.25
CA GLU A 13 -10.72 17.53 13.57
C GLU A 13 -11.94 16.60 13.45
N PHE A 14 -12.95 17.01 12.69
CA PHE A 14 -14.11 16.15 12.42
C PHE A 14 -13.74 14.87 11.66
N HIS A 15 -12.87 14.95 10.65
CA HIS A 15 -12.40 13.77 9.92
C HIS A 15 -11.60 12.84 10.81
N LEU A 16 -10.76 13.38 11.71
CA LEU A 16 -9.99 12.60 12.67
C LEU A 16 -10.92 11.82 13.60
N SER A 17 -11.92 12.48 14.19
CA SER A 17 -12.91 11.82 15.06
C SER A 17 -13.66 10.70 14.34
N LYS A 18 -14.00 10.88 13.05
CA LYS A 18 -14.63 9.83 12.25
C LYS A 18 -13.69 8.64 11.99
N LEU A 19 -12.40 8.91 11.78
CA LEU A 19 -11.39 7.87 11.62
C LEU A 19 -11.27 7.03 12.89
N ASP A 20 -11.21 7.68 14.05
CA ASP A 20 -11.13 7.01 15.35
C ASP A 20 -12.36 6.10 15.59
N GLU A 21 -13.57 6.58 15.30
CA GLU A 21 -14.81 5.79 15.41
C GLU A 21 -14.78 4.54 14.50
N LEU A 22 -14.36 4.71 13.25
CA LEU A 22 -14.24 3.60 12.30
C LEU A 22 -13.17 2.60 12.75
N HIS A 23 -12.05 3.08 13.29
CA HIS A 23 -11.01 2.23 13.84
C HIS A 23 -11.53 1.40 15.02
N ASP A 24 -12.21 2.01 15.98
CA ASP A 24 -12.77 1.30 17.14
C ASP A 24 -13.81 0.26 16.71
N CYS A 25 -14.68 0.61 15.77
CA CYS A 25 -15.63 -0.31 15.17
C CYS A 25 -14.94 -1.48 14.45
N TYR A 26 -13.85 -1.22 13.74
CA TYR A 26 -13.06 -2.24 13.06
C TYR A 26 -12.44 -3.22 14.07
N MET A 27 -11.81 -2.68 15.12
CA MET A 27 -11.18 -3.47 16.19
C MET A 27 -12.20 -4.37 16.90
N LEU A 28 -13.38 -3.85 17.21
CA LEU A 28 -14.47 -4.63 17.80
C LEU A 28 -14.89 -5.79 16.88
N ASN A 29 -15.14 -5.52 15.59
CA ASN A 29 -15.53 -6.56 14.64
C ASN A 29 -14.42 -7.60 14.42
N GLN A 30 -13.16 -7.19 14.47
CA GLN A 30 -12.02 -8.10 14.41
C GLN A 30 -12.01 -9.06 15.61
N GLN A 31 -12.21 -8.55 16.82
CA GLN A 31 -12.30 -9.36 18.03
C GLN A 31 -13.47 -10.36 17.98
N LEU A 32 -14.66 -9.90 17.57
CA LEU A 32 -15.84 -10.75 17.39
C LEU A 32 -15.61 -11.85 16.35
N ARG A 33 -14.99 -11.52 15.22
CA ARG A 33 -14.65 -12.47 14.16
C ARG A 33 -13.68 -13.56 14.64
N GLU A 34 -12.64 -13.19 15.39
CA GLU A 34 -11.71 -14.17 15.97
C GLU A 34 -12.40 -15.02 17.06
N GLY A 35 -13.29 -14.44 17.86
CA GLY A 35 -14.16 -15.17 18.78
C GLY A 35 -15.01 -16.22 18.06
N ALA A 36 -15.69 -15.83 16.97
CA ALA A 36 -16.47 -16.75 16.14
C ALA A 36 -15.60 -17.88 15.56
N LYS A 37 -14.42 -17.56 15.03
CA LYS A 37 -13.48 -18.56 14.51
C LYS A 37 -13.01 -19.55 15.58
N ASN A 38 -12.77 -19.08 16.82
CA ASN A 38 -12.41 -19.94 17.94
C ASN A 38 -13.58 -20.85 18.36
N MET A 39 -14.81 -20.32 18.41
CA MET A 39 -16.01 -21.14 18.65
C MET A 39 -16.21 -22.20 17.56
N ALA A 40 -15.99 -21.85 16.28
CA ALA A 40 -16.12 -22.80 15.18
C ALA A 40 -15.14 -23.97 15.31
N ARG A 41 -13.90 -23.70 15.74
CA ARG A 41 -12.89 -24.74 16.03
C ARG A 41 -13.32 -25.62 17.20
N ALA A 42 -13.79 -25.03 18.30
CA ALA A 42 -14.24 -25.77 19.48
C ALA A 42 -15.45 -26.70 19.17
N TYR A 43 -16.42 -26.20 18.42
CA TYR A 43 -17.56 -27.02 17.98
C TYR A 43 -17.15 -28.14 17.01
N SER A 44 -16.12 -27.91 16.19
CA SER A 44 -15.60 -28.94 15.29
C SER A 44 -14.88 -30.07 16.03
N ALA A 45 -14.27 -29.76 17.19
CA ALA A 45 -13.54 -30.73 18.02
C ALA A 45 -14.43 -31.58 18.94
N THR A 46 -15.71 -31.25 19.10
CA THR A 46 -16.64 -31.92 20.04
C THR A 46 -17.71 -32.74 19.31
N SER A 47 -18.10 -33.90 19.85
CA SER A 47 -18.91 -34.92 19.15
C SER A 47 -20.41 -34.95 19.54
N SER A 48 -21.13 -33.81 19.58
CA SER A 48 -22.58 -33.78 19.90
C SER A 48 -23.51 -33.44 18.72
N GLN A 49 -24.82 -33.70 18.87
CA GLN A 49 -25.88 -33.49 17.87
C GLN A 49 -26.40 -32.03 17.82
N SER A 50 -26.28 -31.26 18.91
CA SER A 50 -26.59 -29.81 19.00
C SER A 50 -25.60 -28.90 18.24
N ARG A 51 -24.65 -29.52 17.54
CA ARG A 51 -23.51 -28.91 16.87
C ARG A 51 -23.88 -28.22 15.55
N LYS A 52 -24.87 -28.73 14.80
CA LYS A 52 -25.16 -28.24 13.45
C LYS A 52 -25.65 -26.79 13.45
N ASP A 53 -26.62 -26.48 14.30
CA ASP A 53 -27.17 -25.13 14.41
C ASP A 53 -26.17 -24.17 15.06
N SER A 54 -25.41 -24.64 16.06
CA SER A 54 -24.34 -23.87 16.70
C SER A 54 -23.22 -23.50 15.70
N ILE A 55 -22.80 -24.43 14.84
CA ILE A 55 -21.81 -24.17 13.78
C ILE A 55 -22.38 -23.20 12.73
N ALA A 56 -23.65 -23.34 12.35
CA ALA A 56 -24.28 -22.46 11.38
C ALA A 56 -24.31 -21.00 11.87
N ASN A 57 -24.75 -20.79 13.11
CA ASN A 57 -24.79 -19.45 13.73
C ASN A 57 -23.40 -18.82 13.85
N VAL A 58 -22.38 -19.60 14.22
CA VAL A 58 -21.00 -19.11 14.28
C VAL A 58 -20.46 -18.73 12.91
N LYS A 59 -20.72 -19.55 11.89
CA LYS A 59 -20.33 -19.22 10.50
C LYS A 59 -21.01 -17.95 10.00
N TYR A 60 -22.28 -17.77 10.36
CA TYR A 60 -23.02 -16.55 10.04
C TYR A 60 -22.38 -15.32 10.69
N GLY A 61 -22.14 -15.35 12.02
CA GLY A 61 -21.50 -14.25 12.73
C GLY A 61 -20.09 -13.92 12.22
N TYR A 62 -19.30 -14.95 11.87
CA TYR A 62 -18.00 -14.73 11.22
C TYR A 62 -18.12 -14.00 9.88
N LYS A 63 -19.10 -14.39 9.04
CA LYS A 63 -19.33 -13.77 7.74
C LYS A 63 -19.81 -12.32 7.89
N GLU A 64 -20.73 -12.07 8.82
CA GLU A 64 -21.24 -10.73 9.11
C GLU A 64 -20.11 -9.80 9.58
N CYS A 65 -19.32 -10.22 10.57
CA CYS A 65 -18.15 -9.44 11.02
C CYS A 65 -17.19 -9.16 9.87
N SER A 66 -16.93 -10.15 9.01
CA SER A 66 -16.05 -9.98 7.85
C SER A 66 -16.61 -8.95 6.85
N GLN A 67 -17.92 -8.97 6.58
CA GLN A 67 -18.57 -8.00 5.71
C GLN A 67 -18.54 -6.58 6.30
N THR A 68 -18.79 -6.45 7.60
CA THR A 68 -18.69 -5.16 8.31
C THR A 68 -17.28 -4.60 8.25
N MET A 69 -16.26 -5.44 8.51
CA MET A 69 -14.86 -5.04 8.39
C MET A 69 -14.53 -4.55 6.97
N CYS A 70 -14.94 -5.27 5.92
CA CYS A 70 -14.73 -4.83 4.54
C CYS A 70 -15.44 -3.51 4.22
N ALA A 71 -16.64 -3.28 4.78
CA ALA A 71 -17.34 -2.00 4.61
C ALA A 71 -16.62 -0.85 5.32
N ILE A 72 -16.02 -1.10 6.49
CA ILE A 72 -15.20 -0.13 7.21
C ILE A 72 -13.91 0.16 6.44
N GLU A 73 -13.20 -0.86 5.94
CA GLU A 73 -12.01 -0.71 5.09
C GLU A 73 -12.32 0.16 3.88
N ALA A 74 -13.42 -0.10 3.16
CA ALA A 74 -13.83 0.71 2.03
C ALA A 74 -14.06 2.19 2.39
N GLN A 75 -14.60 2.48 3.58
CA GLN A 75 -14.74 3.86 4.07
C GLN A 75 -13.40 4.50 4.41
N LEU A 76 -12.50 3.77 5.07
CA LEU A 76 -11.15 4.21 5.37
C LEU A 76 -10.36 4.51 4.08
N GLU A 77 -10.44 3.64 3.07
CA GLU A 77 -9.83 3.86 1.76
C GLU A 77 -10.36 5.10 1.06
N ASN A 78 -11.67 5.37 1.17
CA ASN A 78 -12.26 6.59 0.60
C ASN A 78 -11.74 7.85 1.28
N MET A 79 -11.46 7.81 2.59
CA MET A 79 -10.86 8.92 3.32
C MET A 79 -9.35 9.04 3.06
N LEU A 80 -8.65 7.93 2.90
CA LEU A 80 -7.25 7.88 2.50
C LEU A 80 -7.06 8.42 1.07
N GLY A 81 -8.03 8.28 0.19
CA GLY A 81 -7.97 8.89 -1.13
C GLY A 81 -6.92 8.25 -2.04
N THR A 82 -6.07 9.06 -2.66
CA THR A 82 -5.14 8.60 -3.69
C THR A 82 -3.74 9.12 -3.48
N PHE A 83 -2.75 8.43 -4.04
CA PHE A 83 -1.38 8.94 -4.11
C PHE A 83 -0.81 8.76 -5.50
N SER A 84 -0.13 9.79 -5.98
CA SER A 84 0.61 9.74 -7.24
C SER A 84 2.05 9.34 -6.99
N CYS A 85 2.53 8.39 -7.79
CA CYS A 85 3.93 8.01 -7.90
C CYS A 85 4.50 8.62 -9.18
N ARG A 86 5.54 9.45 -9.06
CA ARG A 86 6.26 10.02 -10.20
C ARG A 86 7.71 9.57 -10.20
N LEU A 87 8.15 8.92 -11.26
CA LEU A 87 9.54 8.51 -11.45
C LEU A 87 10.43 9.73 -11.68
N LYS A 88 11.51 9.81 -10.91
CA LYS A 88 12.61 10.77 -11.12
C LYS A 88 13.75 10.15 -11.90
N GLY A 89 13.97 8.85 -11.72
CA GLY A 89 14.95 8.10 -12.49
C GLY A 89 15.55 6.96 -11.69
N ILE A 90 16.35 6.17 -12.38
CA ILE A 90 17.19 5.13 -11.79
C ILE A 90 18.64 5.60 -11.75
N ALA A 91 19.33 5.43 -10.64
CA ALA A 91 20.74 5.73 -10.49
C ALA A 91 21.48 4.48 -10.05
N GLY A 92 22.70 4.27 -10.54
CA GLY A 92 23.50 3.17 -10.05
C GLY A 92 24.99 3.39 -10.20
N PHE A 93 25.75 2.78 -9.31
CA PHE A 93 27.21 2.72 -9.40
C PHE A 93 27.67 1.81 -10.56
N ALA A 94 26.80 0.91 -11.03
CA ALA A 94 26.99 0.20 -12.29
C ALA A 94 26.62 1.12 -13.46
N ARG A 95 27.47 1.18 -14.49
CA ARG A 95 27.40 2.14 -15.60
C ARG A 95 26.08 2.01 -16.37
N LEU A 96 25.10 2.84 -16.03
CA LEU A 96 23.96 3.13 -16.89
C LEU A 96 24.53 3.78 -18.16
N VAL A 97 24.40 3.12 -19.30
CA VAL A 97 24.94 3.62 -20.57
C VAL A 97 23.81 4.06 -21.50
N PRO A 98 24.06 5.04 -22.38
CA PRO A 98 23.12 5.41 -23.42
C PRO A 98 22.64 4.19 -24.21
N GLY A 99 21.31 4.06 -24.33
CA GLY A 99 20.68 2.93 -25.00
C GLY A 99 20.10 1.89 -24.05
N ASP A 100 20.56 1.82 -22.79
CA ASP A 100 19.99 0.93 -21.79
C ASP A 100 18.49 1.20 -21.61
N VAL A 101 17.74 0.11 -21.45
CA VAL A 101 16.29 0.17 -21.22
C VAL A 101 15.98 -0.56 -19.93
N PHE A 102 15.24 0.10 -19.05
CA PHE A 102 14.73 -0.45 -17.81
C PHE A 102 13.23 -0.55 -17.86
N GLU A 103 12.67 -1.54 -17.17
CA GLU A 103 11.25 -1.67 -16.90
C GLU A 103 11.03 -1.61 -15.40
N VAL A 104 10.16 -0.71 -14.97
CA VAL A 104 9.71 -0.58 -13.58
C VAL A 104 8.26 -1.03 -13.51
N VAL A 105 7.96 -1.92 -12.58
CA VAL A 105 6.61 -2.36 -12.24
C VAL A 105 6.36 -2.02 -10.79
N ILE A 106 5.37 -1.17 -10.54
CA ILE A 106 4.89 -0.82 -9.20
C ILE A 106 3.49 -1.40 -9.02
N LYS A 107 3.27 -2.12 -7.92
CA LYS A 107 1.97 -2.70 -7.55
C LYS A 107 1.51 -2.22 -6.19
N HIS A 108 0.21 -2.06 -6.05
CA HIS A 108 -0.44 -1.77 -4.78
C HIS A 108 -1.82 -2.45 -4.75
N GLY A 109 -1.94 -3.53 -3.98
CA GLY A 109 -3.05 -4.48 -4.09
C GLY A 109 -3.23 -4.98 -5.52
N SER A 110 -4.45 -4.83 -6.05
CA SER A 110 -4.80 -5.20 -7.42
C SER A 110 -4.30 -4.23 -8.49
N GLN A 111 -3.85 -3.03 -8.11
CA GLN A 111 -3.43 -1.98 -9.03
C GLN A 111 -1.98 -2.22 -9.48
N LYS A 112 -1.71 -1.99 -10.77
CA LYS A 112 -0.37 -2.21 -11.35
C LYS A 112 -0.03 -1.10 -12.35
N TRP A 113 1.09 -0.43 -12.09
CA TRP A 113 1.73 0.47 -13.04
C TRP A 113 2.99 -0.18 -13.60
N LYS A 114 3.13 -0.18 -14.93
CA LYS A 114 4.31 -0.67 -15.63
C LYS A 114 4.78 0.39 -16.60
N THR A 115 6.06 0.72 -16.56
CA THR A 115 6.65 1.78 -17.39
C THR A 115 8.08 1.41 -17.77
N LYS A 116 8.51 1.81 -18.96
CA LYS A 116 9.88 1.61 -19.43
C LYS A 116 10.61 2.94 -19.48
N GLY A 117 11.88 2.91 -19.10
CA GLY A 117 12.79 4.05 -19.09
C GLY A 117 13.98 3.75 -19.98
N ARG A 118 14.36 4.68 -20.87
CA ARG A 118 15.57 4.59 -21.68
C ARG A 118 16.58 5.64 -21.23
N ILE A 119 17.85 5.24 -21.11
CA ILE A 119 18.96 6.17 -20.92
C ILE A 119 19.31 6.82 -22.27
N GLU A 120 19.23 8.14 -22.33
CA GLU A 120 19.52 8.93 -23.52
C GLU A 120 21.02 9.22 -23.66
N LYS A 121 21.45 9.73 -24.82
CA LYS A 121 22.87 10.04 -25.12
C LYS A 121 23.47 11.09 -24.19
N ASN A 122 22.65 11.98 -23.64
CA ASN A 122 23.04 13.00 -22.67
C ASN A 122 22.96 12.51 -21.21
N ASN A 123 22.81 11.19 -20.98
CA ASN A 123 22.54 10.56 -19.68
C ASN A 123 21.19 10.97 -19.04
N GLY A 124 20.35 11.69 -19.77
CA GLY A 124 18.95 11.90 -19.42
C GLY A 124 18.17 10.59 -19.46
N GLN A 125 17.01 10.56 -18.82
CA GLN A 125 16.14 9.39 -18.82
C GLN A 125 14.78 9.76 -19.37
N ARG A 126 14.33 9.01 -20.38
CA ARG A 126 12.98 9.14 -20.93
C ARG A 126 12.14 7.97 -20.47
N TRP A 127 11.01 8.26 -19.83
CA TRP A 127 10.06 7.26 -19.35
C TRP A 127 8.75 7.33 -20.14
N ASP A 128 8.24 6.18 -20.59
CA ASP A 128 7.01 6.10 -21.40
C ASP A 128 5.79 6.67 -20.65
N SER A 129 5.66 6.27 -19.37
CA SER A 129 4.68 6.78 -18.43
C SER A 129 5.44 7.14 -17.15
N PRO A 130 5.75 8.43 -16.90
CA PRO A 130 6.56 8.84 -15.76
C PRO A 130 5.76 8.98 -14.46
N GLU A 131 4.42 8.99 -14.53
CA GLU A 131 3.56 9.18 -13.37
C GLU A 131 2.31 8.28 -13.45
N TYR A 132 1.88 7.79 -12.29
CA TYR A 132 0.63 7.04 -12.12
C TYR A 132 0.02 7.33 -10.77
N THR A 133 -1.31 7.36 -10.69
CA THR A 133 -2.05 7.58 -9.44
C THR A 133 -2.73 6.30 -8.98
N PHE A 134 -2.44 5.88 -7.76
CA PHE A 134 -3.05 4.73 -7.11
C PHE A 134 -4.14 5.20 -6.15
N LYS A 135 -5.25 4.45 -6.08
CA LYS A 135 -6.13 4.48 -4.90
C LYS A 135 -5.36 3.90 -3.72
N CYS A 136 -5.37 4.54 -2.57
CA CYS A 136 -4.80 3.93 -1.37
C CYS A 136 -5.71 2.81 -0.86
N LEU A 137 -5.16 1.63 -0.66
CA LEU A 137 -5.83 0.46 -0.10
C LEU A 137 -5.28 0.18 1.30
N VAL A 138 -6.17 -0.17 2.23
CA VAL A 138 -5.79 -0.44 3.63
C VAL A 138 -5.02 -1.76 3.70
N GLY A 139 -3.93 -1.80 4.46
CA GLY A 139 -3.13 -3.01 4.68
C GLY A 139 -2.27 -3.45 3.49
N GLU A 140 -2.35 -2.75 2.35
CA GLU A 140 -1.61 -3.09 1.15
C GLU A 140 -0.25 -2.38 1.09
N THR A 141 0.77 -3.10 0.61
CA THR A 141 2.12 -2.54 0.43
C THR A 141 2.29 -1.97 -0.98
N LEU A 142 3.34 -1.15 -1.16
CA LEU A 142 3.82 -0.71 -2.45
C LEU A 142 4.98 -1.61 -2.89
N SER A 143 4.72 -2.52 -3.83
CA SER A 143 5.73 -3.43 -4.37
C SER A 143 6.37 -2.84 -5.61
N ILE A 144 7.68 -2.62 -5.58
CA ILE A 144 8.47 -2.02 -6.65
C ILE A 144 9.43 -3.05 -7.19
N LYS A 145 9.35 -3.34 -8.48
CA LYS A 145 10.22 -4.26 -9.20
C LYS A 145 10.88 -3.54 -10.36
N ALA A 146 12.20 -3.66 -10.51
CA ALA A 146 12.90 -3.15 -11.70
C ALA A 146 13.63 -4.27 -12.45
N SER A 147 13.66 -4.16 -13.77
CA SER A 147 14.30 -5.13 -14.65
C SER A 147 15.02 -4.40 -15.79
N GLU A 148 16.16 -4.93 -16.22
CA GLU A 148 16.84 -4.49 -17.44
C GLU A 148 16.21 -5.20 -18.64
N VAL A 149 15.78 -4.45 -19.64
CA VAL A 149 15.20 -4.97 -20.87
C VAL A 149 16.31 -5.10 -21.91
N ARG A 150 16.59 -6.35 -22.31
CA ARG A 150 17.46 -6.67 -23.45
C ARG A 150 16.62 -7.10 -24.63
N ALA A 151 17.23 -7.22 -25.81
CA ALA A 151 16.54 -7.48 -27.09
C ALA A 151 15.47 -8.58 -27.01
N PHE A 152 15.75 -9.71 -26.34
CA PHE A 152 14.83 -10.86 -26.26
C PHE A 152 14.56 -11.34 -24.82
N LYS A 153 15.06 -10.64 -23.81
CA LYS A 153 14.89 -11.07 -22.41
C LYS A 153 14.90 -9.88 -21.45
N SER A 154 14.14 -10.00 -20.37
CA SER A 154 14.20 -9.07 -19.24
C SER A 154 14.95 -9.72 -18.07
N VAL A 155 15.94 -9.03 -17.53
CA VAL A 155 16.72 -9.48 -16.38
C VAL A 155 16.25 -8.74 -15.14
N LEU A 156 15.80 -9.47 -14.12
CA LEU A 156 15.40 -8.88 -12.84
C LEU A 156 16.61 -8.25 -12.15
N LEU A 157 16.55 -6.95 -11.88
CA LEU A 157 17.57 -6.23 -11.12
C LEU A 157 17.27 -6.28 -9.62
N GLY A 158 15.98 -6.30 -9.28
CA GLY A 158 15.49 -6.67 -7.96
C GLY A 158 14.11 -6.11 -7.66
N GLN A 159 13.68 -6.28 -6.41
CA GLN A 159 12.34 -5.96 -5.94
C GLN A 159 12.39 -5.52 -4.47
N LYS A 160 11.55 -4.55 -4.12
CA LYS A 160 11.36 -4.07 -2.75
C LYS A 160 9.87 -3.88 -2.49
N ASN A 161 9.44 -4.19 -1.27
CA ASN A 161 8.12 -3.82 -0.78
C ASN A 161 8.30 -2.69 0.24
N CYS A 162 7.45 -1.67 0.14
CA CYS A 162 7.42 -0.53 1.03
C CYS A 162 6.04 -0.47 1.69
N GLU A 163 6.00 -0.25 3.00
CA GLU A 163 4.76 0.05 3.70
C GLU A 163 4.32 1.47 3.37
N ILE A 164 3.03 1.65 3.04
CA ILE A 164 2.50 2.97 2.65
C ILE A 164 2.15 3.80 3.88
N CYS A 165 1.44 3.19 4.82
CA CYS A 165 1.05 3.79 6.09
C CYS A 165 1.82 3.09 7.20
N HIS A 166 2.67 3.81 7.92
CA HIS A 166 3.37 3.24 9.07
C HIS A 166 2.40 3.15 10.26
N PRO A 167 2.34 2.03 10.99
CA PRO A 167 1.67 2.01 12.28
C PRO A 167 2.45 2.90 13.24
N SER A 168 1.79 3.79 13.96
CA SER A 168 2.39 4.61 15.01
C SER A 168 2.85 3.76 16.22
N THR A 169 3.80 2.84 16.02
CA THR A 169 4.34 1.97 17.06
C THR A 169 5.84 1.75 16.85
N HIS A 170 6.62 2.54 17.57
CA HIS A 170 7.95 2.24 18.13
C HIS A 170 9.14 1.81 17.24
N ASP A 171 8.99 1.56 15.94
CA ASP A 171 10.14 1.36 15.04
C ASP A 171 10.40 2.63 14.21
N SER A 172 11.52 3.29 14.47
CA SER A 172 11.92 4.54 13.79
C SER A 172 12.66 4.29 12.47
N THR A 173 12.82 3.03 12.06
CA THR A 173 13.69 2.66 10.92
C THR A 173 12.96 2.59 9.58
N SER A 174 11.62 2.54 9.56
CA SER A 174 10.82 2.55 8.33
C SER A 174 9.87 3.74 8.30
N GLN A 175 10.28 4.87 7.73
CA GLN A 175 9.36 5.99 7.51
C GLN A 175 8.25 5.58 6.52
N GLY A 176 6.98 5.66 6.95
CA GLY A 176 5.83 5.49 6.07
C GLY A 176 5.81 6.54 4.95
N LEU A 177 5.12 6.26 3.86
CA LEU A 177 5.05 7.13 2.67
C LEU A 177 3.96 8.20 2.76
N PHE A 178 3.03 8.08 3.71
CA PHE A 178 1.95 9.03 3.93
C PHE A 178 2.47 10.36 4.49
N SER A 179 2.26 11.45 3.75
CA SER A 179 2.64 12.81 4.15
C SER A 179 1.83 13.85 3.40
N ALA A 180 1.58 14.99 4.05
CA ALA A 180 0.94 16.15 3.42
C ALA A 180 1.79 16.79 2.32
N ASN A 181 3.13 16.63 2.40
CA ASN A 181 4.07 17.17 1.43
C ASN A 181 4.58 16.06 0.51
N PRO A 182 4.90 16.36 -0.77
CA PRO A 182 5.58 15.42 -1.65
C PRO A 182 6.86 14.84 -1.01
N GLN A 183 6.99 13.51 -1.01
CA GLN A 183 8.13 12.79 -0.43
C GLN A 183 8.98 12.16 -1.54
N LEU A 184 10.30 12.28 -1.44
CA LEU A 184 11.22 11.55 -2.31
C LEU A 184 11.55 10.19 -1.70
N LEU A 185 10.96 9.14 -2.25
CA LEU A 185 11.31 7.76 -1.92
C LEU A 185 12.49 7.31 -2.78
N THR A 186 13.58 6.88 -2.15
CA THR A 186 14.72 6.26 -2.84
C THR A 186 14.83 4.80 -2.43
N VAL A 187 14.60 3.91 -3.40
CA VAL A 187 14.57 2.46 -3.19
C VAL A 187 15.82 1.82 -3.76
N SER A 188 16.62 1.17 -2.91
CA SER A 188 17.64 0.23 -3.38
C SER A 188 16.94 -0.97 -4.02
N VAL A 189 17.05 -1.09 -5.33
CA VAL A 189 16.36 -2.13 -6.10
C VAL A 189 17.05 -3.47 -5.94
N ASN A 190 18.38 -3.47 -5.79
CA ASN A 190 19.17 -4.69 -5.60
C ASN A 190 19.72 -4.80 -4.18
N VAL A 191 20.06 -6.03 -3.77
CA VAL A 191 20.52 -6.37 -2.41
C VAL A 191 21.78 -5.58 -2.02
N HIS A 192 22.69 -5.36 -2.97
CA HIS A 192 23.94 -4.63 -2.74
C HIS A 192 23.78 -3.10 -2.73
N GLY A 193 22.57 -2.58 -2.97
CA GLY A 193 22.28 -1.13 -2.94
C GLY A 193 22.94 -0.31 -4.06
N SER A 194 23.53 -0.96 -5.05
CA SER A 194 24.24 -0.30 -6.15
C SER A 194 23.31 0.24 -7.23
N LEU A 195 22.02 -0.12 -7.23
CA LEU A 195 20.97 0.44 -8.07
C LEU A 195 19.86 1.02 -7.18
N LYS A 196 19.55 2.29 -7.38
CA LYS A 196 18.56 3.05 -6.63
C LYS A 196 17.53 3.65 -7.57
N LEU A 197 16.25 3.46 -7.26
CA LEU A 197 15.14 4.07 -7.97
C LEU A 197 14.60 5.23 -7.14
N SER A 198 14.47 6.41 -7.75
CA SER A 198 13.92 7.59 -7.10
C SER A 198 12.51 7.86 -7.60
N ILE A 199 11.55 7.92 -6.66
CA ILE A 199 10.13 8.14 -6.92
C ILE A 199 9.66 9.27 -6.00
N VAL A 200 8.96 10.26 -6.55
CA VAL A 200 8.23 11.23 -5.74
C VAL A 200 6.83 10.70 -5.49
N ILE A 201 6.47 10.56 -4.22
CA ILE A 201 5.13 10.22 -3.76
C ILE A 201 4.41 11.52 -3.39
N THR A 202 3.18 11.71 -3.84
CA THR A 202 2.36 12.88 -3.48
C THR A 202 0.94 12.44 -3.21
N TRP A 203 0.46 12.78 -2.01
CA TRP A 203 -0.89 12.45 -1.57
C TRP A 203 -1.92 13.46 -2.12
N LYS A 204 -3.11 12.99 -2.47
CA LYS A 204 -4.22 13.80 -3.00
C LYS A 204 -5.54 13.45 -2.34
#